data_AF-A0A143HP56-F1
#
_entry.id   AF-A0A143HP56-F1
#
_cell.length_a   1.000
_cell.length_b   1.000
_cell.length_c   1.000
_cell.angle_alpha   90.00
_cell.angle_beta   90.00
_cell.angle_gamma   90.00
#
_symmetry.space_group_name_H-M   'P 1'
#
loop_
_entity.id
_entity.type
_entity.pdbx_description
1 polymer ?
#
loop_
_entity_poly.entity_id
_entity_poly.type
_entity_poly.pdbx_seq_one_letter_code
_entity_poly.pdbx_strand_id
1 'polypeptide(L)'
;MTSKPFHRRQWLNVQQAVNHLSAIAEESVTSADLADLAEERQLDLYWYRARQMLTYLDQHQTCELTTPLRLCAENRSDWKAIVDILRHRPALPAYEGDTPLLEDDEGHRLRITFDNSQRPEPFSGRWYPSLSELRVKRSDLEHLEPRLFSAQGQEGELQPQLLLSVIWQLEKLALHGSRHGPAWLAEQLARHSSALDKSALERILAAAEREGARATSH
;
A
#
# COMPACT_ATOMS: atom_id res chain seq x y z
N MET A 1 -17.73 14.92 -33.11
CA MET A 1 -17.98 14.65 -31.68
C MET A 1 -17.02 13.55 -31.23
N THR A 2 -15.83 13.95 -30.79
CA THR A 2 -14.70 13.06 -30.49
C THR A 2 -14.76 12.64 -29.03
N SER A 3 -15.36 11.48 -28.78
CA SER A 3 -15.32 10.81 -27.47
C SER A 3 -13.87 10.48 -27.11
N LYS A 4 -13.24 11.33 -26.29
CA LYS A 4 -12.04 11.01 -25.52
C LYS A 4 -12.47 10.75 -24.07
N PRO A 5 -11.79 9.83 -23.37
CA PRO A 5 -12.46 8.62 -22.91
C PRO A 5 -12.72 8.70 -21.42
N PHE A 6 -13.98 8.50 -21.04
CA PHE A 6 -14.38 8.41 -19.63
C PHE A 6 -13.57 7.33 -18.88
N HIS A 7 -13.17 6.26 -19.57
CA HIS A 7 -12.31 5.19 -19.05
C HIS A 7 -10.92 5.66 -18.58
N ARG A 8 -10.30 6.70 -19.19
CA ARG A 8 -8.96 7.16 -18.75
C ARG A 8 -8.97 7.85 -17.39
N ARG A 9 -10.13 8.27 -16.87
CA ARG A 9 -10.22 8.86 -15.52
C ARG A 9 -10.28 7.81 -14.42
N GLN A 10 -10.72 6.59 -14.75
CA GLN A 10 -10.88 5.51 -13.78
C GLN A 10 -9.57 4.76 -13.53
N TRP A 11 -8.65 4.75 -14.50
CA TRP A 11 -7.43 3.95 -14.42
C TRP A 11 -6.20 4.83 -14.27
N LEU A 12 -5.42 4.58 -13.22
CA LEU A 12 -4.17 5.25 -12.94
C LEU A 12 -3.02 4.30 -13.28
N ASN A 13 -1.99 4.79 -13.96
CA ASN A 13 -0.72 4.06 -14.00
C ASN A 13 0.00 4.15 -12.65
N VAL A 14 1.08 3.38 -12.47
CA VAL A 14 1.82 3.33 -11.18
C VAL A 14 2.27 4.73 -10.74
N GLN A 15 2.86 5.53 -11.63
CA GLN A 15 3.32 6.88 -11.28
C GLN A 15 2.16 7.80 -10.87
N GLN A 16 1.02 7.70 -11.54
CA GLN A 16 -0.18 8.46 -11.21
C GLN A 16 -0.77 8.02 -9.87
N ALA A 17 -0.78 6.72 -9.58
CA ALA A 17 -1.22 6.17 -8.29
C ALA A 17 -0.31 6.64 -7.15
N VAL A 18 1.02 6.60 -7.34
CA VAL A 18 2.00 7.15 -6.40
C VAL A 18 1.76 8.63 -6.17
N ASN A 19 1.66 9.43 -7.24
CA ASN A 19 1.42 10.87 -7.11
C ASN A 19 0.09 11.17 -6.40
N HIS A 20 -0.94 10.35 -6.63
CA HIS A 20 -2.25 10.49 -6.00
C HIS A 20 -2.17 10.23 -4.49
N LEU A 21 -1.54 9.14 -4.07
CA LEU A 21 -1.38 8.84 -2.64
C LEU A 21 -0.43 9.82 -1.93
N SER A 22 0.68 10.18 -2.57
CA SER A 22 1.63 11.17 -2.03
C SER A 22 1.06 12.58 -1.89
N ALA A 23 0.00 12.92 -2.63
CA ALA A 23 -0.69 14.21 -2.48
C ALA A 23 -1.57 14.27 -1.22
N ILE A 24 -1.89 13.11 -0.63
CA ILE A 24 -2.81 12.95 0.50
C ILE A 24 -2.04 12.54 1.77
N ALA A 25 -0.93 11.82 1.61
CA ALA A 25 -0.08 11.36 2.69
C ALA A 25 0.80 12.47 3.29
N GLU A 26 1.13 12.34 4.58
CA GLU A 26 2.13 13.19 5.24
C GLU A 26 3.57 12.85 4.77
N GLU A 27 3.82 11.59 4.44
CA GLU A 27 5.09 11.09 3.91
C GLU A 27 4.98 10.74 2.42
N SER A 28 6.08 10.88 1.68
CA SER A 28 6.10 10.55 0.25
C SER A 28 5.91 9.05 0.03
N VAL A 29 4.81 8.67 -0.58
CA VAL A 29 4.56 7.30 -1.04
C VAL A 29 5.41 7.01 -2.28
N THR A 30 5.87 5.78 -2.39
CA THR A 30 6.72 5.26 -3.47
C THR A 30 6.06 4.05 -4.15
N SER A 31 6.64 3.59 -5.25
CA SER A 31 6.16 2.36 -5.90
C SER A 31 6.43 1.10 -5.06
N ALA A 32 7.37 1.15 -4.11
CA ALA A 32 7.61 0.05 -3.18
C ALA A 32 6.45 -0.10 -2.19
N ASP A 33 5.87 1.02 -1.72
CA ASP A 33 4.70 0.98 -0.83
C ASP A 33 3.48 0.39 -1.55
N LEU A 34 3.29 0.72 -2.83
CA LEU A 34 2.28 0.06 -3.66
C LEU A 34 2.54 -1.45 -3.82
N ALA A 35 3.81 -1.86 -3.85
CA ALA A 35 4.18 -3.27 -3.90
C ALA A 35 3.82 -3.99 -2.60
N ASP A 36 4.01 -3.35 -1.45
CA ASP A 36 3.65 -3.89 -0.14
C ASP A 36 2.13 -4.06 -0.03
N LEU A 37 1.35 -3.06 -0.46
CA LEU A 37 -0.13 -3.17 -0.50
C LEU A 37 -0.62 -4.28 -1.43
N ALA A 38 0.04 -4.47 -2.57
CA ALA A 38 -0.27 -5.56 -3.49
C ALA A 38 0.11 -6.92 -2.89
N GLU A 39 1.27 -7.03 -2.25
CA GLU A 39 1.71 -8.26 -1.59
C GLU A 39 0.76 -8.68 -0.46
N GLU A 40 0.28 -7.72 0.32
CA GLU A 40 -0.73 -7.91 1.36
C GLU A 40 -2.17 -8.11 0.83
N ARG A 41 -2.34 -8.12 -0.50
CA ARG A 41 -3.65 -8.25 -1.18
C ARG A 41 -4.65 -7.16 -0.80
N GLN A 42 -4.16 -6.01 -0.39
CA GLN A 42 -4.97 -4.82 -0.14
C GLN A 42 -5.24 -4.05 -1.44
N LEU A 43 -4.37 -4.23 -2.44
CA LEU A 43 -4.44 -3.53 -3.72
C LEU A 43 -4.47 -4.52 -4.89
N ASP A 44 -5.50 -4.39 -5.73
CA ASP A 44 -5.56 -5.10 -7.00
C ASP A 44 -4.75 -4.37 -8.09
N LEU A 45 -4.01 -5.16 -8.88
CA LEU A 45 -3.23 -4.68 -10.01
C LEU A 45 -3.84 -5.17 -11.31
N TYR A 46 -3.76 -4.32 -12.33
CA TYR A 46 -4.31 -4.58 -13.64
C TYR A 46 -3.25 -4.37 -14.71
N TRP A 47 -3.35 -5.10 -15.82
CA TRP A 47 -2.45 -4.93 -16.96
C TRP A 47 -3.19 -4.33 -18.13
N TYR A 48 -2.62 -3.27 -18.70
CA TYR A 48 -3.06 -2.72 -19.97
C TYR A 48 -1.89 -2.45 -20.92
N ARG A 49 -1.93 -3.10 -22.08
CA ARG A 49 -1.07 -2.88 -23.24
C ARG A 49 -1.94 -2.79 -24.48
N ALA A 50 -1.87 -1.66 -25.19
CA ALA A 50 -2.74 -1.41 -26.33
C ALA A 50 -2.52 -2.45 -27.44
N ARG A 51 -3.62 -2.93 -28.04
CA ARG A 51 -3.62 -3.90 -29.14
C ARG A 51 -3.01 -5.26 -28.82
N GLN A 52 -2.88 -5.58 -27.54
CA GLN A 52 -2.37 -6.87 -27.13
C GLN A 52 -3.47 -7.93 -27.29
N MET A 53 -3.15 -9.04 -27.94
CA MET A 53 -4.08 -10.17 -28.05
C MET A 53 -4.06 -11.01 -26.77
N LEU A 54 -5.23 -11.56 -26.45
CA LEU A 54 -5.50 -12.42 -25.31
C LEU A 54 -6.12 -13.72 -25.80
N THR A 55 -5.93 -14.79 -25.07
CA THR A 55 -6.60 -16.08 -25.28
C THR A 55 -7.21 -16.54 -23.97
N TYR A 56 -8.47 -16.96 -24.03
CA TYR A 56 -9.15 -17.59 -22.91
C TYR A 56 -8.55 -18.99 -22.68
N LEU A 57 -8.31 -19.37 -21.43
CA LEU A 57 -7.72 -20.68 -21.14
C LEU A 57 -8.71 -21.82 -21.33
N ASP A 58 -9.97 -21.58 -20.95
CA ASP A 58 -11.03 -22.60 -20.96
C ASP A 58 -11.88 -22.56 -22.23
N GLN A 59 -11.71 -21.52 -23.05
CA GLN A 59 -12.47 -21.28 -24.27
C GLN A 59 -11.45 -21.07 -25.38
N HIS A 60 -11.53 -21.80 -26.50
CA HIS A 60 -10.59 -21.63 -27.63
C HIS A 60 -10.90 -20.36 -28.43
N GLN A 61 -10.95 -19.23 -27.73
CA GLN A 61 -11.34 -17.92 -28.22
C GLN A 61 -10.23 -16.93 -27.89
N THR A 62 -10.04 -15.98 -28.80
CA THR A 62 -9.10 -14.88 -28.65
C THR A 62 -9.83 -13.55 -28.67
N CYS A 63 -9.33 -12.56 -27.94
CA CYS A 63 -9.84 -11.20 -27.96
C CYS A 63 -8.69 -10.18 -27.85
N GLU A 64 -8.97 -8.91 -28.15
CA GLU A 64 -8.00 -7.82 -27.94
C GLU A 64 -8.18 -7.23 -26.52
N LEU A 65 -7.06 -6.92 -25.87
CA LEU A 65 -7.00 -6.20 -24.60
C LEU A 65 -7.42 -4.74 -24.80
N THR A 66 -8.72 -4.51 -24.81
CA THR A 66 -9.34 -3.18 -25.01
C THR A 66 -9.46 -2.39 -23.70
N THR A 67 -9.55 -3.08 -22.56
CA THR A 67 -9.61 -2.51 -21.22
C THR A 67 -8.57 -3.17 -20.30
N PRO A 68 -8.11 -2.49 -19.24
CA PRO A 68 -7.21 -3.13 -18.27
C PRO A 68 -7.89 -4.36 -17.62
N LEU A 69 -7.17 -5.48 -17.57
CA LEU A 69 -7.65 -6.74 -16.94
C LEU A 69 -6.90 -7.01 -15.64
N ARG A 70 -7.58 -7.64 -14.68
CA ARG A 70 -7.04 -7.90 -13.35
C ARG A 70 -5.94 -8.96 -13.42
N LEU A 71 -4.84 -8.75 -12.73
CA LEU A 71 -3.78 -9.75 -12.57
C LEU A 71 -4.15 -10.70 -11.43
N CYS A 72 -4.06 -12.00 -11.69
CA CYS A 72 -4.42 -13.01 -10.70
C CYS A 72 -3.33 -13.14 -9.62
N ALA A 73 -3.64 -12.75 -8.38
CA ALA A 73 -2.75 -12.89 -7.22
C ALA A 73 -2.63 -14.35 -6.70
N GLU A 74 -3.36 -15.28 -7.30
CA GLU A 74 -3.37 -16.71 -6.92
C GLU A 74 -2.13 -17.45 -7.44
N ASN A 75 -1.61 -17.06 -8.62
CA ASN A 75 -0.36 -17.59 -9.11
C ASN A 75 0.81 -16.90 -8.39
N ARG A 76 1.39 -17.59 -7.40
CA ARG A 76 2.45 -17.03 -6.55
C ARG A 76 3.70 -16.60 -7.31
N SER A 77 4.10 -17.32 -8.38
CA SER A 77 5.29 -16.96 -9.15
C SER A 77 5.08 -15.67 -9.91
N ASP A 78 3.97 -15.57 -10.64
CA ASP A 78 3.65 -14.42 -11.46
C ASP A 78 3.40 -13.20 -10.58
N TRP A 79 2.65 -13.39 -9.47
CA TRP A 79 2.37 -12.32 -8.53
C TRP A 79 3.64 -11.78 -7.90
N LYS A 80 4.56 -12.66 -7.48
CA LYS A 80 5.85 -12.24 -6.96
C LYS A 80 6.63 -11.42 -8.00
N ALA A 81 6.68 -11.86 -9.25
CA ALA A 81 7.35 -11.12 -10.32
C ALA A 81 6.72 -9.73 -10.56
N ILE A 82 5.39 -9.62 -10.51
CA ILE A 82 4.66 -8.34 -10.63
C ILE A 82 4.99 -7.39 -9.46
N VAL A 83 4.97 -7.89 -8.23
CA VAL A 83 5.35 -7.14 -7.03
C VAL A 83 6.82 -6.70 -7.11
N ASP A 84 7.71 -7.57 -7.56
CA ASP A 84 9.13 -7.28 -7.74
C ASP A 84 9.37 -6.21 -8.83
N ILE A 85 8.54 -6.17 -9.88
CA ILE A 85 8.52 -5.09 -10.88
C ILE A 85 8.17 -3.74 -10.24
N LEU A 86 7.16 -3.68 -9.36
CA LEU A 86 6.83 -2.46 -8.61
C LEU A 86 7.99 -1.96 -7.73
N ARG A 87 8.79 -2.88 -7.19
CA ARG A 87 10.01 -2.59 -6.40
C ARG A 87 11.23 -2.23 -7.26
N HIS A 88 11.08 -2.07 -8.57
CA HIS A 88 12.18 -1.86 -9.52
C HIS A 88 13.27 -2.95 -9.43
N ARG A 89 12.88 -4.15 -8.98
CA ARG A 89 13.75 -5.33 -8.92
C ARG A 89 13.16 -6.37 -9.86
N PRO A 90 13.21 -6.20 -11.20
CA PRO A 90 12.68 -7.20 -12.11
C PRO A 90 13.49 -8.50 -11.96
N ALA A 91 13.06 -9.36 -11.04
CA ALA A 91 13.62 -10.67 -10.82
C ALA A 91 12.79 -11.64 -11.66
N LEU A 92 13.34 -12.02 -12.81
CA LEU A 92 13.58 -13.42 -13.21
C LEU A 92 13.62 -13.56 -14.74
N PRO A 93 14.32 -14.59 -15.23
CA PRO A 93 14.21 -15.05 -16.61
C PRO A 93 12.74 -15.40 -16.92
N ALA A 94 12.06 -14.57 -17.72
CA ALA A 94 10.77 -14.94 -18.28
C ALA A 94 10.97 -16.07 -19.30
N TYR A 95 10.45 -17.26 -18.99
CA TYR A 95 10.45 -18.37 -19.93
C TYR A 95 9.38 -18.15 -21.01
N GLU A 96 9.62 -18.73 -22.18
CA GLU A 96 8.75 -18.60 -23.35
C GLU A 96 7.32 -19.09 -23.02
N GLY A 97 6.32 -18.20 -23.08
CA GLY A 97 4.91 -18.54 -22.85
C GLY A 97 4.37 -18.31 -21.43
N ASP A 98 5.19 -17.75 -20.54
CA ASP A 98 4.83 -17.55 -19.12
C ASP A 98 4.28 -16.14 -18.86
N THR A 99 3.26 -15.74 -19.63
CA THR A 99 2.58 -14.46 -19.36
C THR A 99 1.69 -14.60 -18.12
N PRO A 100 1.67 -13.58 -17.24
CA PRO A 100 0.79 -13.54 -16.09
C PRO A 100 -0.66 -13.90 -16.42
N LEU A 101 -1.28 -14.66 -15.52
CA LEU A 101 -2.69 -14.96 -15.60
C LEU A 101 -3.53 -13.69 -15.36
N LEU A 102 -4.49 -13.45 -16.25
CA LEU A 102 -5.44 -12.35 -16.20
C LEU A 102 -6.85 -12.88 -15.93
N GLU A 103 -7.67 -12.06 -15.28
CA GLU A 103 -9.07 -12.34 -15.01
C GLU A 103 -9.95 -11.18 -15.52
N ASP A 104 -11.06 -11.52 -16.17
CA ASP A 104 -12.10 -10.57 -16.53
C ASP A 104 -13.13 -10.38 -15.39
N ASP A 105 -14.07 -9.47 -15.57
CA ASP A 105 -15.11 -9.19 -14.56
C ASP A 105 -16.11 -10.36 -14.38
N GLU A 106 -16.11 -11.34 -15.29
CA GLU A 106 -16.93 -12.55 -15.25
C GLU A 106 -16.20 -13.75 -14.61
N GLY A 107 -14.92 -13.59 -14.25
CA GLY A 107 -14.09 -14.62 -13.64
C GLY A 107 -13.42 -15.56 -14.65
N HIS A 108 -13.47 -15.25 -15.95
CA HIS A 108 -12.76 -16.04 -16.94
C HIS A 108 -11.27 -15.75 -16.90
N ARG A 109 -10.49 -16.81 -17.13
CA ARG A 109 -9.02 -16.76 -17.10
C ARG A 109 -8.46 -16.57 -18.49
N LEU A 110 -7.61 -15.57 -18.65
CA LEU A 110 -6.98 -15.19 -19.90
C LEU A 110 -5.47 -15.12 -19.77
N ARG A 111 -4.78 -15.29 -20.89
CA ARG A 111 -3.35 -14.99 -21.02
C ARG A 111 -3.09 -14.15 -22.25
N ILE A 112 -2.05 -13.33 -22.17
CA ILE A 112 -1.55 -12.63 -23.35
C ILE A 112 -0.94 -13.63 -24.31
N THR A 113 -1.30 -13.46 -25.58
CA THR A 113 -0.71 -14.19 -26.69
C THR A 113 0.05 -13.25 -27.60
N PHE A 114 1.13 -13.77 -28.18
CA PHE A 114 1.95 -13.06 -29.15
C PHE A 114 1.89 -13.80 -30.48
N ASP A 115 1.61 -13.07 -31.54
CA ASP A 115 1.77 -13.59 -32.89
C ASP A 115 3.24 -13.92 -33.16
N ASN A 116 3.50 -14.85 -34.08
CA ASN A 116 4.87 -15.26 -34.44
C ASN A 116 5.78 -14.09 -34.87
N SER A 117 5.20 -13.02 -35.41
CA SER A 117 5.94 -11.81 -35.83
C SER A 117 6.23 -10.84 -34.68
N GLN A 118 5.56 -10.97 -33.54
CA GLN A 118 5.68 -10.06 -32.39
C GLN A 118 6.14 -10.76 -31.11
N ARG A 119 6.47 -12.06 -31.20
CA ARG A 119 6.95 -12.88 -30.10
C ARG A 119 8.19 -12.25 -29.46
N PRO A 120 8.15 -11.94 -28.16
CA PRO A 120 9.32 -11.46 -27.47
C PRO A 120 10.43 -12.51 -27.44
N GLU A 121 11.68 -12.06 -27.41
CA GLU A 121 12.81 -12.95 -27.16
C GLU A 121 12.68 -13.64 -25.80
N PRO A 122 13.24 -14.84 -25.62
CA PRO A 122 13.37 -15.47 -24.30
C PRO A 122 14.00 -14.50 -23.30
N PHE A 123 13.51 -14.49 -22.06
CA PHE A 123 13.97 -13.60 -20.99
C PHE A 123 13.75 -12.09 -21.24
N SER A 124 12.99 -11.73 -22.28
CA SER A 124 12.58 -10.35 -22.51
C SER A 124 11.64 -9.86 -21.42
N GLY A 125 11.83 -8.63 -20.95
CA GLY A 125 10.87 -7.99 -20.03
C GLY A 125 9.47 -7.79 -20.64
N ARG A 126 9.29 -7.98 -21.95
CA ARG A 126 7.98 -7.86 -22.63
C ARG A 126 6.99 -8.96 -22.25
N TRP A 127 7.46 -10.07 -21.69
CA TRP A 127 6.61 -11.16 -21.18
C TRP A 127 5.78 -10.75 -19.96
N TYR A 128 6.20 -9.69 -19.25
CA TYR A 128 5.55 -9.14 -18.07
C TYR A 128 5.14 -7.67 -18.32
N PRO A 129 4.23 -7.11 -17.49
CA PRO A 129 3.89 -5.70 -17.56
C PRO A 129 5.06 -4.81 -17.11
N SER A 130 5.29 -3.70 -17.81
CA SER A 130 6.11 -2.62 -17.25
C SER A 130 5.32 -1.75 -16.27
N LEU A 131 6.01 -0.91 -15.47
CA LEU A 131 5.36 0.09 -14.60
C LEU A 131 4.39 1.01 -15.36
N SER A 132 4.69 1.31 -16.62
CA SER A 132 3.84 2.14 -17.47
C SER A 132 2.64 1.40 -18.05
N GLU A 133 2.56 0.08 -17.90
CA GLU A 133 1.47 -0.80 -18.35
C GLU A 133 0.62 -1.31 -17.19
N LEU A 134 1.19 -1.35 -15.97
CA LEU A 134 0.44 -1.60 -14.75
C LEU A 134 -0.56 -0.48 -14.49
N ARG A 135 -1.77 -0.88 -14.11
CA ARG A 135 -2.90 -0.01 -13.84
C ARG A 135 -3.48 -0.34 -12.47
N VAL A 136 -4.04 0.68 -11.86
CA VAL A 136 -4.82 0.60 -10.62
C VAL A 136 -6.15 1.31 -10.87
N LYS A 137 -7.26 0.76 -10.37
CA LYS A 137 -8.53 1.49 -10.39
C LYS A 137 -8.44 2.62 -9.37
N ARG A 138 -8.78 3.84 -9.79
CA ARG A 138 -8.85 5.01 -8.92
C ARG A 138 -9.79 4.79 -7.75
N SER A 139 -10.92 4.13 -7.97
CA SER A 139 -11.84 3.75 -6.90
C SER A 139 -11.15 2.93 -5.82
N ASP A 140 -10.29 1.99 -6.19
CA ASP A 140 -9.66 1.09 -5.22
C ASP A 140 -8.68 1.87 -4.34
N LEU A 141 -7.97 2.86 -4.90
CA LEU A 141 -7.16 3.80 -4.12
C LEU A 141 -8.03 4.67 -3.20
N GLU A 142 -9.14 5.22 -3.70
CA GLU A 142 -10.06 6.05 -2.90
C GLU A 142 -10.67 5.26 -1.72
N HIS A 143 -10.88 3.95 -1.86
CA HIS A 143 -11.32 3.08 -0.74
C HIS A 143 -10.18 2.74 0.23
N LEU A 144 -8.94 2.69 -0.26
CA LEU A 144 -7.75 2.46 0.56
C LEU A 144 -7.33 3.70 1.33
N GLU A 145 -7.55 4.90 0.81
CA GLU A 145 -7.19 6.18 1.44
C GLU A 145 -7.63 6.27 2.91
N PRO A 146 -8.91 6.06 3.27
CA PRO A 146 -9.30 6.01 4.67
C PRO A 146 -8.50 4.97 5.43
N ARG A 147 -8.26 3.76 4.92
CA ARG A 147 -7.55 2.72 5.69
C ARG A 147 -6.08 3.04 5.92
N LEU A 148 -5.41 3.60 4.91
CA LEU A 148 -3.99 3.95 4.96
C LEU A 148 -3.74 5.20 5.81
N PHE A 149 -4.68 6.15 5.80
CA PHE A 149 -4.50 7.45 6.45
C PHE A 149 -5.41 7.71 7.65
N SER A 150 -6.38 6.84 7.96
CA SER A 150 -7.21 6.95 9.19
C SER A 150 -6.52 6.48 10.46
N ALA A 151 -5.27 6.00 10.36
CA ALA A 151 -4.48 5.55 11.50
C ALA A 151 -3.42 6.57 12.00
N GLN A 152 -3.60 7.87 11.74
CA GLN A 152 -2.95 8.92 12.54
C GLN A 152 -3.92 9.66 13.47
N GLY A 153 -5.22 9.35 13.40
CA GLY A 153 -6.30 9.99 14.17
C GLY A 153 -7.16 9.03 14.99
N GLN A 154 -6.74 7.79 15.25
CA GLN A 154 -7.32 7.04 16.35
C GLN A 154 -6.79 7.64 17.66
N GLU A 155 -7.44 8.72 18.08
CA GLU A 155 -7.82 8.91 19.48
C GLU A 155 -8.54 7.65 19.94
N GLY A 156 -7.80 6.57 20.21
CA GLY A 156 -8.30 5.57 21.12
C GLY A 156 -8.56 6.32 22.40
N GLU A 157 -9.82 6.41 22.83
CA GLU A 157 -10.18 6.86 24.18
C GLU A 157 -9.14 6.27 25.12
N LEU A 158 -8.30 7.14 25.69
CA LEU A 158 -7.26 6.75 26.62
C LEU A 158 -7.97 5.95 27.70
N GLN A 159 -7.70 4.64 27.76
CA GLN A 159 -8.38 3.78 28.72
C GLN A 159 -8.20 4.41 30.11
N PRO A 160 -9.28 4.76 30.84
CA PRO A 160 -9.17 5.51 32.09
C PRO A 160 -8.20 4.88 33.11
N GLN A 161 -8.05 3.56 33.04
CA GLN A 161 -7.11 2.78 33.84
C GLN A 161 -5.64 3.07 33.51
N LEU A 162 -5.31 3.30 32.24
CA LEU A 162 -3.96 3.69 31.79
C LEU A 162 -3.63 5.10 32.27
N LEU A 163 -4.58 6.03 32.16
CA LEU A 163 -4.45 7.41 32.65
C LEU A 163 -4.19 7.46 34.15
N LEU A 164 -4.99 6.74 34.94
CA LEU A 164 -4.80 6.62 36.39
C LEU A 164 -3.44 6.00 36.76
N SER A 165 -2.99 5.01 35.99
CA SER A 165 -1.69 4.37 36.19
C SER A 165 -0.53 5.32 35.94
N VAL A 166 -0.62 6.14 34.89
CA VAL A 166 0.40 7.16 34.55
C VAL A 166 0.41 8.28 35.59
N ILE A 167 -0.76 8.80 35.99
CA ILE A 167 -0.87 9.84 37.03
C ILE A 167 -0.24 9.37 38.34
N TRP A 168 -0.59 8.17 38.81
CA TRP A 168 -0.06 7.64 40.07
C TRP A 168 1.46 7.45 40.07
N GLN A 169 2.03 7.06 38.93
CA GLN A 169 3.48 6.90 38.83
C GLN A 169 4.21 8.24 38.68
N LEU A 170 3.60 9.22 38.01
CA LEU A 170 4.12 10.59 37.98
C LEU A 170 4.10 11.22 39.38
N GLU A 171 3.06 10.98 40.18
CA GLU A 171 3.02 11.42 41.59
C GLU A 171 4.15 10.80 42.43
N LYS A 172 4.44 9.50 42.24
CA LYS A 172 5.58 8.84 42.90
C LYS A 172 6.93 9.45 42.51
N LEU A 173 7.10 9.79 41.23
CA LEU A 173 8.33 10.41 40.72
C LEU A 173 8.47 11.87 41.18
N ALA A 174 7.35 12.60 41.29
CA ALA A 174 7.34 13.99 41.76
C ALA A 174 7.72 14.13 43.25
N LEU A 175 7.46 13.11 44.07
CA LEU A 175 7.92 13.04 45.47
C LEU A 175 9.46 13.04 45.61
N HIS A 176 10.21 12.84 44.52
CA HIS A 176 11.67 12.89 44.48
C HIS A 176 12.24 14.22 43.90
N GLY A 177 11.41 15.25 43.75
CA GLY A 177 11.85 16.65 43.62
C GLY A 177 12.62 17.01 42.34
N SER A 178 12.63 16.13 41.34
CA SER A 178 13.47 16.26 40.15
C SER A 178 12.60 16.46 38.90
N ARG A 179 12.84 17.53 38.13
CA ARG A 179 12.18 17.77 36.83
C ARG A 179 12.86 16.93 35.76
N HIS A 180 12.13 16.00 35.15
CA HIS A 180 12.64 15.13 34.10
C HIS A 180 11.82 15.26 32.82
N GLY A 181 12.47 15.07 31.68
CA GLY A 181 11.82 15.14 30.37
C GLY A 181 10.92 13.92 30.06
N PRO A 182 9.99 14.03 29.09
CA PRO A 182 9.01 12.99 28.75
C PRO A 182 9.63 11.63 28.41
N ALA A 183 10.72 11.61 27.64
CA ALA A 183 11.40 10.38 27.22
C ALA A 183 12.02 9.63 28.41
N TRP A 184 12.60 10.36 29.38
CA TRP A 184 13.15 9.77 30.59
C TRP A 184 12.05 9.19 31.48
N LEU A 185 10.93 9.93 31.62
CA LEU A 185 9.77 9.48 32.38
C LEU A 185 9.14 8.23 31.76
N ALA A 186 8.94 8.20 30.45
CA ALA A 186 8.41 7.02 29.76
C ALA A 186 9.29 5.78 29.95
N GLU A 187 10.61 5.95 29.93
CA GLU A 187 11.55 4.87 30.19
C GLU A 187 11.47 4.34 31.63
N GLN A 188 11.35 5.21 32.64
CA GLN A 188 11.17 4.76 34.03
C GLN A 188 9.82 4.09 34.25
N LEU A 189 8.75 4.62 33.65
CA LEU A 189 7.40 4.05 33.75
C LEU A 189 7.30 2.66 33.13
N ALA A 190 7.90 2.46 31.95
CA ALA A 190 7.97 1.17 31.29
C ALA A 190 8.81 0.15 32.09
N ARG A 191 9.87 0.60 32.79
CA ARG A 191 10.68 -0.27 33.66
C ARG A 191 9.93 -0.74 34.91
N HIS A 192 9.02 0.08 35.44
CA HIS A 192 8.28 -0.23 36.67
C HIS A 192 6.97 -0.99 36.43
N SER A 193 6.48 -1.08 35.20
CA SER A 193 5.29 -1.83 34.86
C SER A 193 5.39 -2.46 33.48
N SER A 194 5.45 -3.79 33.43
CA SER A 194 5.48 -4.55 32.17
C SER A 194 4.19 -4.45 31.35
N ALA A 195 3.12 -3.88 31.92
CA ALA A 195 1.86 -3.65 31.23
C ALA A 195 1.82 -2.30 30.48
N LEU A 196 2.84 -1.45 30.63
CA LEU A 196 2.90 -0.14 29.99
C LEU A 196 3.90 -0.16 28.84
N ASP A 197 3.41 -0.01 27.61
CA ASP A 197 4.27 0.14 26.45
C ASP A 197 4.98 1.51 26.45
N LYS A 198 6.30 1.49 26.26
CA LYS A 198 7.15 2.68 26.26
C LYS A 198 6.72 3.68 25.18
N SER A 199 6.38 3.19 23.99
CA SER A 199 6.03 4.07 22.85
C SER A 199 4.71 4.81 23.10
N ALA A 200 3.73 4.14 23.73
CA ALA A 200 2.48 4.75 24.16
C ALA A 200 2.72 5.81 25.26
N LEU A 201 3.59 5.52 26.22
CA LEU A 201 3.92 6.44 27.31
C LEU A 201 4.62 7.72 26.82
N GLU A 202 5.56 7.61 25.88
CA GLU A 202 6.25 8.77 25.30
C GLU A 202 5.25 9.71 24.60
N ARG A 203 4.29 9.14 23.86
CA ARG A 203 3.24 9.92 23.20
C ARG A 203 2.34 10.64 24.21
N ILE A 204 1.92 9.94 25.26
CA ILE A 204 1.04 10.48 26.31
C ILE A 204 1.74 11.64 27.05
N LEU A 205 3.00 11.44 27.46
CA LEU A 205 3.74 12.45 28.19
C LEU A 205 4.09 13.66 27.33
N ALA A 206 4.43 13.44 26.05
CA ALA A 206 4.66 14.53 25.09
C ALA A 206 3.38 15.32 24.77
N ALA A 207 2.21 14.67 24.78
CA ALA A 207 0.93 15.36 24.65
C ALA A 207 0.59 16.18 25.89
N ALA A 208 0.80 15.61 27.09
CA ALA A 208 0.58 16.30 28.36
C ALA A 208 1.51 17.52 28.53
N GLU A 209 2.78 17.44 28.12
CA GLU A 209 3.71 18.56 28.16
C GLU A 209 3.27 19.70 27.22
N ARG A 210 2.80 19.36 26.02
CA ARG A 210 2.27 20.35 25.05
C ARG A 210 1.02 21.05 25.57
N GLU A 211 0.12 20.33 26.23
CA GLU A 211 -1.09 20.92 26.80
C GLU A 211 -0.79 21.76 28.05
N GLY A 212 0.12 21.28 28.91
CA GLY A 212 0.61 22.04 30.07
C GLY A 212 1.30 23.36 29.68
N ALA A 213 2.09 23.35 28.61
CA ALA A 213 2.74 24.56 28.09
C ALA A 213 1.74 25.61 27.57
N ARG A 214 0.65 25.15 26.94
CA ARG A 214 -0.48 26.00 26.50
C ARG A 214 -1.27 26.59 27.67
N ALA A 215 -1.44 25.84 28.76
CA ALA A 215 -2.13 26.31 29.96
C ALA A 215 -1.33 27.37 30.76
N THR A 216 0.00 27.35 30.70
CA THR A 216 0.88 28.32 31.39
C THR A 216 1.12 29.62 30.61
N SER A 217 0.62 29.75 29.39
CA SER A 217 0.78 30.94 28.55
C SER A 217 -0.42 31.90 28.59
N HIS A 218 -1.28 31.77 29.61
CA HIS A 218 -2.40 32.66 29.91
C HIS A 218 -2.27 33.36 31.26
#